data_AF-A0A2E6TYL0-F1
#
_entry.id   AF-A0A2E6TYL0-F1
#
_cell.length_a   1.000
_cell.length_b   1.000
_cell.length_c   1.000
_cell.angle_alpha   90.00
_cell.angle_beta   90.00
_cell.angle_gamma   90.00
#
_symmetry.space_group_name_H-M   'P 1'
#
loop_
_entity.id
_entity.type
_entity.pdbx_description
1 polymer ?
#
loop_
_entity_poly.entity_id
_entity_poly.type
_entity_poly.pdbx_seq_one_letter_code
_entity_poly.pdbx_strand_id
1 'polypeptide(L)'
;MNQKFITIPREIYLDVISKRIIPTDILVYMYLCSKGSHGRPIYLNRLRMCKDLGGISLSKLADSLKRLVGSGHLQRSNLNGATSTELLTFVKDRNNIYIKGERVRDENCH
;
A
#
# COMPACT_ATOMS: atom_id res chain seq x y z
N MET A 1 -6.24 7.34 -24.49
CA MET A 1 -6.31 7.21 -23.01
C MET A 1 -5.14 6.35 -22.54
N ASN A 2 -4.25 6.87 -21.69
CA ASN A 2 -3.21 6.06 -21.06
C ASN A 2 -3.82 5.30 -19.88
N GLN A 3 -4.21 4.05 -20.11
CA GLN A 3 -4.64 3.14 -19.04
C GLN A 3 -3.46 2.88 -18.11
N LYS A 4 -3.59 3.25 -16.83
CA LYS A 4 -2.62 2.90 -15.78
C LYS A 4 -3.08 1.59 -15.16
N PHE A 5 -2.38 0.50 -15.46
CA PHE A 5 -2.61 -0.79 -14.81
C PHE A 5 -1.89 -0.80 -13.47
N ILE A 6 -2.63 -1.11 -12.40
CA ILE A 6 -2.06 -1.38 -11.08
C ILE A 6 -1.97 -2.89 -10.96
N THR A 7 -0.75 -3.40 -11.01
CA THR A 7 -0.48 -4.83 -10.77
C THR A 7 -0.30 -5.07 -9.28
N ILE A 8 -1.00 -6.06 -8.74
CA ILE A 8 -0.82 -6.49 -7.35
C ILE A 8 0.42 -7.39 -7.28
N PRO A 9 1.39 -7.12 -6.38
CA PRO A 9 2.56 -7.99 -6.21
C PRO A 9 2.18 -9.39 -5.72
N ARG A 10 3.00 -10.39 -6.10
CA ARG A 10 2.80 -11.80 -5.72
C ARG A 10 2.66 -11.99 -4.22
N GLU A 11 3.34 -11.18 -3.41
CA GLU A 11 3.46 -11.31 -1.97
C GLU A 11 2.20 -10.86 -1.26
N ILE A 12 1.48 -9.90 -1.84
CA ILE A 12 0.12 -9.60 -1.40
C ILE A 12 -0.74 -10.85 -1.60
N TYR A 13 -0.65 -11.53 -2.75
CA TYR A 13 -1.40 -12.78 -2.97
C TYR A 13 -0.97 -13.90 -2.03
N LEU A 14 0.32 -14.06 -1.75
CA LEU A 14 0.82 -15.04 -0.78
C LEU A 14 0.30 -14.76 0.63
N ASP A 15 0.22 -13.50 1.03
CA ASP A 15 -0.29 -13.11 2.33
C ASP A 15 -1.82 -13.27 2.43
N VAL A 16 -2.54 -13.22 1.31
CA VAL A 16 -3.96 -13.62 1.24
C VAL A 16 -4.12 -15.14 1.41
N ILE A 17 -3.33 -15.92 0.67
CA ILE A 17 -3.37 -17.40 0.72
C ILE A 17 -3.02 -17.90 2.13
N SER A 18 -2.01 -17.30 2.76
CA SER A 18 -1.61 -17.61 4.14
C SER A 18 -2.50 -16.96 5.21
N LYS A 19 -3.59 -16.29 4.80
CA LYS A 19 -4.58 -15.64 5.68
C LYS A 19 -4.01 -14.55 6.60
N ARG A 20 -2.85 -13.97 6.27
CA ARG A 20 -2.25 -12.83 6.98
C ARG A 20 -2.97 -11.53 6.66
N ILE A 21 -3.48 -11.43 5.43
CA ILE A 21 -4.37 -10.36 4.98
C ILE A 21 -5.64 -10.94 4.35
N ILE A 22 -6.69 -10.14 4.25
CA ILE A 22 -7.99 -10.54 3.69
C ILE A 22 -8.29 -9.80 2.38
N PRO A 23 -9.28 -10.23 1.57
CA PRO A 23 -9.60 -9.59 0.30
C PRO A 23 -9.86 -8.07 0.39
N THR A 24 -10.47 -7.60 1.48
CA THR A 24 -10.68 -6.16 1.73
C THR A 24 -9.36 -5.40 1.83
N ASP A 25 -8.30 -6.02 2.35
CA ASP A 25 -7.00 -5.39 2.50
C ASP A 25 -6.35 -5.15 1.13
N ILE A 26 -6.60 -6.05 0.15
CA ILE A 26 -6.16 -5.89 -1.24
C ILE A 26 -6.78 -4.63 -1.84
N LEU A 27 -8.08 -4.38 -1.62
CA LEU A 27 -8.76 -3.18 -2.11
C LEU A 27 -8.14 -1.90 -1.51
N VAL A 28 -7.87 -1.91 -0.20
CA VAL A 28 -7.21 -0.78 0.48
C VAL A 28 -5.80 -0.56 -0.08
N TYR A 29 -5.04 -1.64 -0.31
CA TYR A 29 -3.72 -1.59 -0.89
C TYR A 29 -3.73 -1.02 -2.32
N MET A 30 -4.60 -1.52 -3.20
CA MET A 30 -4.77 -1.00 -4.57
C MET A 30 -5.16 0.48 -4.58
N TYR A 31 -6.06 0.88 -3.68
CA TYR A 31 -6.42 2.28 -3.51
C TYR A 31 -5.21 3.12 -3.13
N LEU A 32 -4.40 2.69 -2.16
CA LEU A 32 -3.17 3.40 -1.80
C LEU A 32 -2.19 3.47 -2.98
N CYS A 33 -2.03 2.39 -3.75
CA CYS A 33 -1.24 2.40 -4.98
C CYS A 33 -1.75 3.41 -6.01
N SER A 34 -3.07 3.64 -6.08
CA SER A 34 -3.65 4.64 -6.98
C SER A 34 -3.40 6.10 -6.53
N LYS A 35 -3.18 6.33 -5.23
CA LYS A 35 -3.00 7.67 -4.66
C LYS A 35 -1.53 8.03 -4.41
N GLY A 36 -0.68 7.04 -4.21
CA GLY A 36 0.74 7.20 -3.93
C GLY A 36 1.61 7.28 -5.18
N SER A 37 2.75 7.95 -5.04
CA SER A 37 3.88 7.83 -5.95
C SER A 37 5.09 7.30 -5.17
N HIS A 38 5.91 6.49 -5.83
CA HIS A 38 6.98 5.64 -5.28
C HIS A 38 7.77 6.22 -4.10
N GLY A 39 7.95 5.44 -3.02
CA GLY A 39 8.81 5.75 -1.87
C GLY A 39 8.45 7.04 -1.11
N ARG A 40 7.31 7.65 -1.45
CA ARG A 40 6.86 8.89 -0.83
C ARG A 40 5.73 8.58 0.14
N PRO A 41 5.76 9.20 1.33
CA PRO A 41 4.66 9.08 2.26
C PRO A 41 3.38 9.64 1.64
N ILE A 42 2.29 8.88 1.77
CA ILE A 42 0.94 9.29 1.42
C ILE A 42 0.32 9.92 2.66
N TYR A 43 -0.08 11.18 2.53
CA TYR A 43 -0.82 11.91 3.56
C TYR A 43 -2.28 12.01 3.13
N LEU A 44 -3.12 11.11 3.67
CA LEU A 44 -4.55 11.10 3.37
C LEU A 44 -5.37 11.01 4.66
N ASN A 45 -6.44 11.80 4.71
CA ASN A 45 -7.41 11.74 5.78
C ASN A 45 -8.22 10.42 5.69
N ARG A 46 -8.37 9.72 6.82
CA ARG A 46 -9.08 8.43 6.88
C ARG A 46 -10.54 8.50 6.44
N LEU A 47 -11.26 9.59 6.75
CA LEU A 47 -12.64 9.78 6.31
C LEU A 47 -12.74 9.88 4.78
N ARG A 48 -11.78 10.56 4.16
CA ARG A 48 -11.69 10.63 2.69
C ARG A 48 -11.38 9.26 2.10
N MET A 49 -10.47 8.51 2.70
CA MET A 49 -10.18 7.13 2.26
C MET A 49 -11.44 6.25 2.34
N CYS A 50 -12.19 6.33 3.43
CA CYS A 50 -13.45 5.60 3.59
C CYS A 50 -14.45 5.93 2.48
N LYS A 51 -14.61 7.22 2.16
CA LYS A 51 -15.50 7.68 1.09
C LYS A 51 -15.06 7.15 -0.28
N ASP A 52 -13.78 7.30 -0.61
CA ASP A 52 -13.25 6.87 -1.92
C ASP A 52 -13.30 5.33 -2.09
N LEU A 53 -13.21 4.57 -0.99
CA LEU A 53 -13.30 3.10 -0.96
C LEU A 53 -14.75 2.58 -0.91
N GLY A 54 -15.72 3.35 -1.42
CA GLY A 54 -17.13 2.93 -1.48
C GLY A 54 -17.84 2.93 -0.12
N GLY A 55 -17.39 3.75 0.84
CA GLY A 55 -18.05 3.89 2.14
C GLY A 55 -17.68 2.84 3.18
N ILE A 56 -16.50 2.20 3.04
CA ILE A 56 -15.97 1.29 4.07
C ILE A 56 -15.92 1.99 5.44
N SER A 57 -16.31 1.29 6.51
CA SER A 57 -16.29 1.86 7.85
C SER A 57 -14.87 2.19 8.31
N LEU A 58 -14.74 3.20 9.18
CA LEU A 58 -13.46 3.61 9.74
C LEU A 58 -12.74 2.46 10.48
N SER A 59 -13.52 1.61 11.18
CA SER A 59 -13.01 0.42 11.86
C SER A 59 -12.41 -0.58 10.88
N LYS A 60 -13.14 -0.95 9.82
CA LYS A 60 -12.66 -1.89 8.80
C LYS A 60 -11.43 -1.35 8.09
N LEU A 61 -11.39 -0.05 7.78
CA LEU A 61 -10.20 0.59 7.22
C LEU A 61 -9.01 0.52 8.18
N ALA A 62 -9.22 0.82 9.47
CA ALA A 62 -8.17 0.76 10.47
C ALA A 62 -7.60 -0.65 10.63
N ASP A 63 -8.47 -1.67 10.67
CA ASP A 63 -8.07 -3.08 10.75
C ASP A 63 -7.28 -3.52 9.51
N SER A 64 -7.73 -3.08 8.33
CA SER A 64 -7.04 -3.39 7.06
C SER A 64 -5.64 -2.78 7.05
N LEU A 65 -5.52 -1.50 7.44
CA LEU A 65 -4.22 -0.84 7.56
C LEU A 65 -3.32 -1.52 8.59
N LYS A 66 -3.88 -2.02 9.71
CA LYS A 66 -3.13 -2.74 10.74
C LYS A 66 -2.59 -4.07 10.21
N ARG A 67 -3.39 -4.85 9.47
CA ARG A 67 -2.95 -6.13 8.86
C ARG A 67 -1.88 -5.91 7.79
N LEU A 68 -2.06 -4.89 6.95
CA LEU A 68 -1.08 -4.53 5.92
C LEU A 68 0.26 -4.06 6.52
N VAL A 69 0.23 -3.33 7.63
CA VAL A 69 1.45 -2.98 8.40
C VAL A 69 2.06 -4.24 9.02
N GLY A 70 1.25 -5.08 9.68
CA GLY A 70 1.71 -6.32 10.31
C GLY A 70 2.31 -7.33 9.33
N SER A 71 1.90 -7.28 8.06
CA SER A 71 2.42 -8.12 6.97
C SER A 71 3.62 -7.47 6.24
N GLY A 72 4.03 -6.27 6.63
CA GLY A 72 5.18 -5.57 6.05
C GLY A 72 4.91 -4.92 4.69
N HIS A 73 3.64 -4.71 4.32
CA HIS A 73 3.28 -4.06 3.07
C HIS A 73 3.20 -2.55 3.16
N LEU A 74 2.99 -2.03 4.37
CA LEU A 74 2.90 -0.61 4.68
C LEU A 74 3.79 -0.25 5.86
N GLN A 75 4.31 0.96 5.84
CA GLN A 75 4.80 1.63 7.04
C GLN A 75 3.87 2.80 7.35
N ARG A 76 3.61 3.04 8.64
CA ARG A 76 2.83 4.20 9.07
C ARG A 76 3.55 4.89 10.20
N SER A 77 3.71 6.20 10.07
CA SER A 77 4.30 7.04 11.11
C SER A 77 3.38 8.21 11.42
N ASN A 78 3.28 8.58 12.70
CA ASN A 78 2.59 9.78 13.11
C ASN A 78 3.58 10.94 13.10
N LEU A 79 3.28 11.96 12.32
CA LEU A 79 4.06 13.19 12.21
C LEU A 79 3.13 14.35 12.56
N ASN A 80 3.33 14.96 13.73
CA ASN A 80 2.67 16.21 14.15
C ASN A 80 1.14 16.22 13.93
N GLY A 81 0.45 15.16 14.35
CA GLY A 81 -1.02 15.05 14.22
C GLY A 81 -1.52 14.51 12.87
N ALA A 82 -0.66 14.32 11.89
CA ALA A 82 -0.97 13.65 10.63
C ALA A 82 -0.35 12.24 10.58
N THR A 83 -1.12 11.23 10.19
CA THR A 83 -0.56 9.88 9.94
C THR A 83 -0.06 9.80 8.50
N SER A 84 1.24 9.64 8.33
CA SER A 84 1.84 9.30 7.05
C SER A 84 1.71 7.79 6.79
N THR A 85 1.47 7.39 5.54
CA THR A 85 1.39 5.99 5.13
C THR A 85 2.30 5.78 3.92
N GLU A 86 3.30 4.92 4.05
CA GLU A 86 4.27 4.59 3.01
C GLU A 86 4.04 3.14 2.52
N LEU A 87 4.06 2.94 1.21
CA LEU A 87 3.94 1.62 0.58
C LEU A 87 5.32 0.96 0.50
N LEU A 88 5.48 -0.19 1.14
CA LEU A 88 6.76 -0.92 1.20
C LEU A 88 6.85 -2.06 0.18
N THR A 89 5.71 -2.64 -0.18
CA THR A 89 5.62 -3.69 -1.21
C THR A 89 5.17 -3.03 -2.50
N PHE A 90 5.89 -3.22 -3.61
CA PHE A 90 5.66 -2.50 -4.86
C PHE A 90 5.62 -3.41 -6.09
N VAL A 91 4.88 -2.97 -7.13
CA VAL A 91 5.05 -3.36 -8.53
C VAL A 91 5.00 -2.09 -9.40
N LYS A 92 5.92 -1.94 -10.34
CA LYS A 92 5.71 -1.15 -11.57
C LYS A 92 6.43 -1.84 -12.70
N ASP A 93 5.72 -2.00 -13.81
CA ASP A 93 6.28 -2.58 -15.01
C ASP A 93 6.58 -1.52 -16.08
N ARG A 94 7.81 -1.62 -16.57
CA ARG A 94 8.18 -1.70 -17.97
C ARG A 94 9.58 -2.30 -18.12
N ASN A 95 10.40 -2.36 -17.06
CA ASN A 95 11.77 -2.88 -17.15
C ASN A 95 12.45 -3.47 -15.89
N ASN A 96 11.84 -3.62 -14.69
CA ASN A 96 12.34 -4.49 -13.58
C ASN A 96 11.45 -4.46 -12.31
N ILE A 97 11.60 -5.48 -11.44
CA ILE A 97 10.69 -5.93 -10.37
C ILE A 97 11.41 -6.00 -8.99
N TYR A 98 10.66 -6.00 -7.87
CA TYR A 98 10.77 -6.91 -6.69
C TYR A 98 10.59 -6.30 -5.28
N ILE A 99 10.39 -7.21 -4.32
CA ILE A 99 9.48 -7.11 -3.18
C ILE A 99 10.21 -7.21 -1.83
N LYS A 100 9.66 -6.46 -0.86
CA LYS A 100 9.68 -6.65 0.60
C LYS A 100 10.85 -5.97 1.32
N GLY A 101 10.49 -4.95 2.09
CA GLY A 101 11.00 -4.75 3.45
C GLY A 101 12.46 -4.34 3.65
N GLU A 102 13.32 -4.41 2.64
CA GLU A 102 14.65 -3.80 2.71
C GLU A 102 14.72 -2.60 1.79
N ARG A 103 15.12 -1.45 2.35
CA ARG A 103 15.61 -0.32 1.55
C ARG A 103 16.84 -0.81 0.81
N VAL A 104 16.67 -1.31 -0.41
CA VAL A 104 17.78 -1.42 -1.34
C VAL A 104 18.12 0.02 -1.71
N ARG A 105 19.26 0.52 -1.20
CA ARG A 105 19.85 1.76 -1.70
C ARG A 105 20.07 1.54 -3.19
N ASP A 106 19.49 2.41 -3.99
CA ASP A 106 19.76 2.47 -5.42
C ASP A 106 21.17 3.07 -5.58
N GLU A 107 22.19 2.21 -5.50
CA GLU A 107 23.60 2.63 -5.60
C GLU A 107 24.08 2.75 -7.06
N ASN A 108 23.18 2.67 -8.06
CA ASN A 108 23.57 2.77 -9.46
C ASN A 108 22.59 3.63 -10.29
N CYS A 109 22.68 4.95 -10.12
CA CYS A 109 22.38 5.89 -11.19
C CYS A 109 23.69 6.56 -11.62
N HIS A 110 24.32 6.01 -12.66
CA HIS A 110 25.32 6.70 -13.47
C HIS A 110 24.65 7.42 -14.64
#